data_AF-A0A957EDM3-F1
#
_entry.id   AF-A0A957EDM3-F1
#
_cell.length_a   1.000
_cell.length_b   1.000
_cell.length_c   1.000
_cell.angle_alpha   90.00
_cell.angle_beta   90.00
_cell.angle_gamma   90.00
#
_symmetry.space_group_name_H-M   'P 1'
#
loop_
_entity.id
_entity.type
_entity.pdbx_description
1 polymer ?
#
loop_
_entity_poly.entity_id
_entity_poly.type
_entity_poly.pdbx_seq_one_letter_code
_entity_poly.pdbx_strand_id
1 'polypeptide(L)' 'MSDLHPDLARILVPEETIQAHVKVLAHQISLDYADKGPVYLVGVLRGAFIFLADLARCLTIP' A
#
# COMPACT_ATOMS: atom_id res chain seq x y z
N MET A 1 -19.60 -15.99 7.63
CA MET A 1 -18.14 -16.20 7.71
C MET A 1 -17.67 -16.35 6.29
N SER A 2 -16.75 -15.49 5.84
CA SER A 2 -16.40 -15.38 4.41
C SER A 2 -15.94 -16.73 3.88
N ASP A 3 -16.62 -17.25 2.86
CA ASP A 3 -16.17 -18.44 2.15
C ASP A 3 -14.83 -18.10 1.48
N LEU A 4 -13.75 -18.64 2.04
CA LEU A 4 -12.42 -18.53 1.46
C LEU A 4 -12.45 -19.22 0.09
N HIS A 5 -11.80 -18.60 -0.90
CA HIS A 5 -11.71 -19.17 -2.24
C HIS A 5 -11.17 -20.61 -2.15
N PRO A 6 -11.73 -21.60 -2.87
CA PRO A 6 -11.38 -23.01 -2.72
C PRO A 6 -9.88 -23.30 -2.96
N ASP A 7 -9.22 -22.47 -3.76
CA ASP A 7 -7.78 -22.59 -4.05
C ASP A 7 -6.87 -21.91 -3.00
N LEU A 8 -7.42 -21.29 -1.96
CA LEU A 8 -6.65 -20.60 -0.93
C LEU A 8 -6.23 -21.56 0.18
N ALA A 9 -4.93 -21.89 0.24
CA ALA A 9 -4.41 -22.77 1.29
C ALA A 9 -4.51 -22.17 2.70
N ARG A 10 -4.18 -20.88 2.85
CA ARG A 10 -4.32 -20.09 4.08
C ARG A 10 -4.11 -18.60 3.82
N ILE A 11 -4.58 -17.76 4.73
CA ILE A 11 -4.24 -16.33 4.76
C ILE A 11 -2.83 -16.18 5.35
N LEU A 12 -1.91 -15.57 4.59
CA LEU A 12 -0.56 -15.25 5.09
C LEU A 12 -0.51 -13.89 5.78
N VAL A 13 -1.21 -12.90 5.23
CA VAL A 13 -1.29 -11.54 5.77
C VAL A 13 -2.74 -11.09 5.67
N PRO A 14 -3.42 -10.81 6.79
CA PRO A 14 -4.76 -10.24 6.79
C PRO A 14 -4.79 -8.86 6.13
N GLU A 15 -5.94 -8.49 5.56
CA GLU A 15 -6.13 -7.19 4.90
C GLU A 15 -5.80 -6.02 5.84
N GLU A 16 -6.24 -6.09 7.09
CA GLU A 16 -6.04 -5.04 8.09
C GLU A 16 -4.56 -4.85 8.40
N THR A 17 -3.78 -5.94 8.35
CA THR A 17 -2.32 -5.88 8.53
C THR A 17 -1.68 -5.19 7.35
N ILE A 18 -2.07 -5.52 6.11
CA ILE A 18 -1.56 -4.81 4.91
C ILE A 18 -1.88 -3.32 5.00
N GLN A 19 -3.14 -2.97 5.31
CA GLN A 19 -3.56 -1.56 5.41
C GLN A 19 -2.82 -0.80 6.52
N ALA A 20 -2.59 -1.41 7.68
CA ALA A 20 -1.83 -0.80 8.76
C ALA A 20 -0.38 -0.51 8.32
N HIS A 21 0.27 -1.47 7.66
CA HIS A 21 1.65 -1.30 7.17
C HIS A 21 1.74 -0.24 6.06
N VAL A 22 0.79 -0.22 5.13
CA VAL A 22 0.73 0.82 4.08
C VAL A 22 0.63 2.21 4.68
N LYS A 23 -0.20 2.42 5.71
CA LYS A 23 -0.32 3.71 6.40
C LYS A 23 0.97 4.15 7.07
N VAL A 24 1.68 3.22 7.71
CA VAL A 24 2.99 3.51 8.34
C VAL A 24 4.00 3.92 7.27
N LEU A 25 4.08 3.19 6.15
CA LEU A 25 4.98 3.51 5.05
C LEU A 25 4.64 4.86 4.41
N ALA A 26 3.37 5.12 4.15
CA ALA A 26 2.93 6.39 3.57
C ALA A 26 3.25 7.57 4.49
N HIS A 27 3.06 7.42 5.81
CA HIS A 27 3.41 8.45 6.77
C HIS A 27 4.91 8.74 6.76
N GLN A 28 5.75 7.70 6.77
CA GLN A 28 7.20 7.85 6.72
C GLN A 28 7.65 8.55 5.43
N ILE A 29 7.15 8.11 4.27
CA ILE A 29 7.45 8.75 2.98
C ILE A 29 6.99 10.22 2.98
N SER A 30 5.81 10.50 3.52
CA SER A 30 5.28 11.87 3.59
C SER A 30 6.17 12.79 4.43
N LEU A 31 6.74 12.30 5.53
CA LEU A 31 7.69 13.06 6.33
C LEU A 31 9.03 13.26 5.60
N ASP A 32 9.55 12.20 4.99
CA ASP A 32 10.88 12.23 4.35
C ASP A 32 10.92 13.14 3.12
N TYR A 33 9.77 13.32 2.45
CA TYR A 33 9.64 14.07 1.20
C TYR A 33 8.86 15.39 1.31
N ALA A 34 8.42 15.80 2.51
CA ALA A 34 7.56 16.97 2.73
C ALA A 34 8.00 18.26 2.00
N ASP A 35 9.31 18.54 1.99
CA ASP A 35 9.89 19.76 1.39
C ASP A 35 10.81 19.45 0.20
N LYS A 36 10.64 18.29 -0.44
CA LYS A 36 11.53 17.81 -1.53
C LYS A 36 10.98 18.07 -2.93
N GLY A 37 9.81 18.71 -3.04
CA GLY A 37 9.13 18.94 -4.32
C GLY A 37 8.21 17.78 -4.71
N PRO A 38 7.77 17.71 -5.99
CA PRO A 38 6.82 16.70 -6.45
C PRO A 38 7.34 15.27 -6.27
N VAL A 39 6.48 14.37 -5.81
CA VAL A 39 6.81 12.95 -5.67
C VAL A 39 6.26 12.14 -6.85
N TYR A 40 7.14 11.36 -7.47
CA TYR A 40 6.79 10.48 -8.58
C TYR A 40 6.76 9.02 -8.11
N LEU A 41 5.59 8.40 -8.19
CA LEU A 41 5.39 6.99 -7.88
C LEU A 41 5.54 6.15 -9.15
N VAL A 42 6.47 5.19 -9.15
CA VAL A 42 6.72 4.28 -10.29
C VAL A 42 6.36 2.86 -9.90
N GLY A 43 5.29 2.32 -10.50
CA GLY A 43 4.85 0.93 -10.30
C GLY A 43 5.27 0.02 -11.45
N VAL A 44 5.96 -1.08 -11.15
CA VAL A 44 6.29 -2.12 -12.14
C VAL A 44 5.16 -3.14 -12.22
N LEU A 45 4.59 -3.29 -13.41
CA LEU A 45 3.46 -4.18 -13.65
C LEU A 45 3.86 -5.67 -13.66
N ARG A 46 2.93 -6.59 -13.37
CA ARG A 46 1.47 -6.37 -13.14
C ARG A 46 1.05 -6.26 -11.67
N GLY A 47 1.82 -6.80 -10.74
CA GLY A 47 1.40 -6.97 -9.35
C GLY A 47 1.39 -5.71 -8.50
N ALA A 48 2.12 -4.66 -8.89
CA ALA A 48 2.28 -3.47 -8.06
C ALA A 48 1.02 -2.61 -7.94
N PHE A 49 0.02 -2.77 -8.82
CA PHE A 49 -1.06 -1.78 -8.95
C PHE A 49 -1.92 -1.62 -7.69
N ILE A 50 -2.25 -2.73 -7.00
CA ILE A 50 -3.05 -2.69 -5.76
C ILE A 50 -2.28 -1.95 -4.67
N PHE A 51 -1.04 -2.36 -4.42
CA PHE A 51 -0.19 -1.74 -3.41
C PHE A 51 0.05 -0.26 -3.70
N LEU A 52 0.34 0.09 -4.96
CA LEU A 52 0.61 1.47 -5.34
C LEU A 52 -0.63 2.36 -5.16
N ALA A 53 -1.83 1.85 -5.48
CA ALA A 53 -3.09 2.58 -5.29
C ALA A 53 -3.39 2.80 -3.79
N ASP A 54 -3.14 1.81 -2.94
CA ASP A 54 -3.31 1.94 -1.49
C ASP A 54 -2.31 2.93 -0.90
N LEU A 55 -1.05 2.84 -1.32
CA LEU A 55 0.02 3.75 -0.89
C LEU A 55 -0.29 5.19 -1.29
N ALA A 56 -0.63 5.42 -2.57
CA ALA A 56 -0.90 6.76 -3.10
C ALA A 56 -2.06 7.45 -2.37
N ARG A 57 -3.12 6.72 -2.01
CA ARG A 57 -4.26 7.25 -1.23
C ARG A 57 -3.88 7.66 0.19
N CYS A 58 -2.81 7.11 0.75
CA CYS A 58 -2.37 7.40 2.11
C CYS A 58 -1.29 8.49 2.20
N LEU A 59 -0.66 8.86 1.08
CA LEU A 59 0.35 9.93 1.08
C LEU A 59 -0.31 11.29 1.32
N THR A 60 0.35 12.14 2.10
CA THR A 60 -0.13 13.50 2.43
C THR A 60 0.69 14.60 1.75
N ILE A 61 1.48 14.22 0.75
CA ILE A 61 2.38 15.08 -0.02
C ILE A 61 1.95 15.09 -1.49
N PRO A 62 2.20 16.19 -2.22
CA PRO A 62 1.79 16.35 -3.61
C PRO A 62 2.58 15.52 -4.62
#